data_AF-F7S9S4-F1
#
_entry.id   AF-F7S9S4-F1
#
_cell.length_a   1.000
_cell.length_b   1.000
_cell.length_c   1.000
_cell.angle_alpha   90.00
_cell.angle_beta   90.00
_cell.angle_gamma   90.00
#
_symmetry.space_group_name_H-M   'P 1'
#
loop_
_entity.id
_entity.type
_entity.pdbx_description
1 polymer ?
#
loop_
_entity_poly.entity_id
_entity_poly.type
_entity_poly.pdbx_seq_one_letter_code
_entity_poly.pdbx_strand_id
1 'polypeptide(L)'
;MSMPQPSDRTVASSRRATNVTLPAALLQDARSLGINLSQACEQGVATAVAAARRQRWLDENRAAFQAWNEHVESHGLPLAAYRQF
;
A
#
# COMPACT_ATOMS: atom_id res chain seq x y z
N MET A 1 -28.34 -5.93 1.90
CA MET A 1 -27.03 -5.35 1.54
C MET A 1 -26.01 -5.82 2.57
N SER A 2 -25.30 -6.93 2.30
CA SER A 2 -24.28 -7.47 3.21
C SER A 2 -23.00 -6.66 3.13
N MET A 3 -22.55 -6.10 4.26
CA MET A 3 -21.20 -5.56 4.37
C MET A 3 -20.18 -6.71 4.36
N PRO A 4 -19.07 -6.61 3.61
CA PRO A 4 -17.97 -7.56 3.74
C PRO A 4 -17.20 -7.26 5.03
N GLN A 5 -17.16 -8.24 5.95
CA GLN A 5 -16.32 -8.22 7.15
C GLN A 5 -14.84 -8.34 6.75
N PRO A 6 -13.93 -7.48 7.23
CA PRO A 6 -12.50 -7.68 7.06
C PRO A 6 -12.07 -8.83 7.97
N SER A 7 -12.04 -10.05 7.43
CA SER A 7 -11.45 -11.19 8.12
C SER A 7 -9.95 -10.93 8.23
N ASP A 8 -9.50 -10.61 9.44
CA ASP A 8 -8.10 -10.53 9.82
C ASP A 8 -7.44 -11.87 9.48
N ARG A 9 -6.75 -11.90 8.34
CA ARG A 9 -6.07 -13.09 7.87
C ARG A 9 -4.68 -13.05 8.48
N THR A 10 -4.52 -13.60 9.66
CA THR A 10 -3.21 -14.00 10.18
C THR A 10 -2.66 -15.10 9.28
N VAL A 11 -2.08 -14.70 8.15
CA VAL A 11 -1.26 -15.59 7.34
C VAL A 11 0.03 -15.77 8.14
N ALA A 12 0.15 -16.91 8.82
CA ALA A 12 1.46 -17.35 9.29
C ALA A 12 2.39 -17.40 8.06
N SER A 13 3.27 -16.41 7.96
CA SER A 13 4.13 -16.21 6.79
C SER A 13 5.12 -17.36 6.70
N SER A 14 4.84 -18.31 5.81
CA SER A 14 5.83 -19.27 5.37
C SER A 14 6.87 -18.51 4.55
N ARG A 15 7.94 -18.07 5.22
CA ARG A 15 9.09 -17.42 4.57
C ARG A 15 9.67 -18.39 3.54
N ARG A 16 9.43 -18.09 2.26
CA ARG A 16 10.06 -18.78 1.14
C ARG A 16 11.39 -18.09 0.86
N ALA A 17 12.48 -18.84 0.87
CA ALA A 17 13.75 -18.32 0.37
C ALA A 17 13.61 -18.10 -1.14
N THR A 18 13.77 -16.85 -1.57
CA THR A 18 13.81 -16.47 -2.99
C THR A 18 15.23 -16.05 -3.30
N ASN A 19 15.85 -16.69 -4.31
CA ASN A 19 17.21 -16.35 -4.72
C ASN A 19 17.14 -15.06 -5.56
N VAL A 20 17.85 -14.02 -5.15
CA VAL A 20 17.83 -12.70 -5.78
C VAL A 20 19.25 -12.34 -6.21
N THR A 21 19.44 -12.01 -7.48
CA THR A 21 20.72 -11.55 -8.02
C THR A 21 20.84 -10.05 -7.81
N LEU A 22 21.88 -9.61 -7.10
CA LEU A 22 22.19 -8.21 -6.83
C LEU A 22 23.62 -7.86 -7.27
N PRO A 23 23.91 -6.59 -7.59
CA PRO A 23 25.27 -6.15 -7.91
C PRO A 23 26.25 -6.45 -6.77
N ALA A 24 27.41 -7.01 -7.11
CA ALA A 24 28.43 -7.40 -6.13
C ALA A 24 28.94 -6.22 -5.30
N ALA A 25 29.09 -5.03 -5.90
CA ALA A 25 29.51 -3.82 -5.21
C ALA A 25 28.52 -3.45 -4.08
N LEU A 26 27.21 -3.49 -4.37
CA LEU A 26 26.16 -3.17 -3.40
C LEU A 26 26.10 -4.19 -2.25
N LEU A 27 26.39 -5.47 -2.52
CA LEU A 27 26.53 -6.50 -1.49
C LEU A 27 27.76 -6.27 -0.60
N GLN A 28 28.83 -5.73 -1.16
CA GLN A 28 30.07 -5.46 -0.43
C GLN A 28 29.91 -4.21 0.45
N ASP A 29 29.26 -3.17 -0.08
CA ASP A 29 28.91 -1.96 0.66
C ASP A 29 27.96 -2.29 1.82
N ALA A 30 26.90 -3.06 1.56
CA ALA A 30 25.96 -3.46 2.59
C ALA A 30 26.63 -4.24 3.73
N ARG A 31 27.56 -5.15 3.41
CA ARG A 31 28.35 -5.87 4.42
C ARG A 31 29.26 -4.93 5.21
N SER A 32 29.95 -4.02 4.53
CA SER A 32 30.86 -3.07 5.17
C SER A 32 30.13 -2.11 6.11
N LEU A 33 28.87 -1.79 5.80
CA LEU A 33 28.00 -0.94 6.60
C LEU A 33 27.16 -1.70 7.64
N GLY A 34 27.31 -3.03 7.75
CA GLY A 34 26.55 -3.86 8.69
C GLY A 34 25.05 -3.93 8.40
N ILE A 35 24.63 -3.69 7.16
CA ILE A 35 23.22 -3.70 6.76
C ILE A 35 22.71 -5.13 6.68
N ASN A 36 21.58 -5.40 7.33
CA ASN A 36 20.90 -6.69 7.22
C ASN A 36 20.15 -6.76 5.88
N LEU A 37 20.78 -7.40 4.89
CA LEU A 37 20.24 -7.50 3.53
C LEU A 37 18.85 -8.14 3.48
N SER A 38 18.58 -9.16 4.29
CA SER A 38 17.28 -9.83 4.30
C SER A 38 16.18 -8.87 4.74
N GLN A 39 16.43 -8.10 5.80
CA GLN A 39 15.47 -7.12 6.30
C GLN A 39 15.28 -5.98 5.30
N ALA A 40 16.36 -5.47 4.71
CA ALA A 40 16.29 -4.40 3.72
C ALA A 40 15.49 -4.82 2.47
N CYS A 41 15.72 -6.04 1.97
CA CYS A 41 14.95 -6.61 0.87
C CYS A 41 13.47 -6.78 1.23
N GLU A 42 13.17 -7.30 2.42
CA GLU A 42 11.78 -7.46 2.88
C GLU A 42 11.06 -6.11 2.94
N GLN A 43 11.68 -5.10 3.53
CA GLN A 43 11.13 -3.75 3.60
C GLN A 43 10.92 -3.13 2.22
N GLY A 44 11.89 -3.30 1.31
CA GLY A 44 11.82 -2.81 -0.06
C GLY A 44 10.67 -3.43 -0.83
N VAL A 45 10.55 -4.77 -0.76
CA VAL A 45 9.46 -5.51 -1.42
C VAL A 45 8.10 -5.15 -0.83
N ALA A 46 7.99 -5.06 0.50
CA ALA A 46 6.75 -4.68 1.17
C ALA A 46 6.27 -3.29 0.71
N THR A 47 7.20 -2.33 0.63
CA THR A 47 6.92 -0.96 0.18
C THR A 47 6.45 -0.94 -1.28
N ALA A 48 7.16 -1.64 -2.17
CA ALA A 48 6.81 -1.72 -3.58
C ALA A 48 5.43 -2.39 -3.80
N VAL A 49 5.13 -3.48 -3.08
CA VAL A 49 3.83 -4.16 -3.15
C VAL A 49 2.72 -3.26 -2.63
N ALA A 50 2.92 -2.57 -1.51
CA ALA A 50 1.94 -1.64 -0.97
C ALA A 50 1.64 -0.49 -1.96
N ALA A 51 2.68 0.07 -2.58
CA ALA A 51 2.53 1.11 -3.60
C ALA A 51 1.74 0.61 -4.82
N ALA A 52 2.06 -0.57 -5.35
CA ALA A 52 1.35 -1.16 -6.47
C ALA A 52 -0.13 -1.45 -6.15
N ARG A 53 -0.41 -1.98 -4.96
CA ARG A 53 -1.78 -2.20 -4.48
C ARG A 53 -2.57 -0.89 -4.36
N ARG A 54 -1.93 0.15 -3.82
CA ARG A 54 -2.54 1.48 -3.71
C ARG A 54 -2.89 2.04 -5.09
N GLN A 55 -1.98 1.97 -6.05
CA GLN A 55 -2.23 2.45 -7.43
C GLN A 55 -3.42 1.71 -8.05
N ARG A 56 -3.41 0.38 -7.95
CA ARG A 56 -4.53 -0.43 -8.46
C ARG A 56 -5.86 -0.06 -7.81
N TRP A 57 -5.87 0.14 -6.50
CA TRP A 57 -7.09 0.55 -5.80
C TRP A 57 -7.57 1.94 -6.26
N LEU A 58 -6.66 2.90 -6.46
CA LEU A 58 -7.01 4.22 -6.98
C LEU A 58 -7.61 4.14 -8.39
N ASP A 59 -7.07 3.27 -9.25
CA ASP A 59 -7.60 3.05 -10.59
C ASP A 59 -9.00 2.42 -10.56
N GLU A 60 -9.18 1.39 -9.73
CA GLU A 60 -10.47 0.71 -9.54
C GLU A 60 -11.55 1.66 -8.96
N ASN A 61 -11.15 2.60 -8.10
CA ASN A 61 -12.08 3.52 -7.43
C ASN A 61 -12.19 4.89 -8.13
N ARG A 62 -11.50 5.09 -9.26
CA ARG A 62 -11.46 6.37 -9.97
C ARG A 62 -12.85 6.89 -10.33
N ALA A 63 -13.71 6.02 -10.84
CA ALA A 63 -15.09 6.37 -11.19
C ALA A 63 -15.93 6.75 -9.96
N ALA A 64 -15.73 6.06 -8.83
CA ALA A 64 -16.43 6.38 -7.59
C ALA A 64 -16.00 7.75 -7.04
N PHE A 65 -14.71 8.08 -7.11
CA PHE A 65 -14.22 9.40 -6.73
C PHE A 65 -14.72 10.50 -7.65
N GLN A 66 -14.77 10.27 -8.97
CA GLN A 66 -15.33 11.25 -9.91
C GLN A 66 -16.81 11.52 -9.63
N ALA A 67 -17.62 10.46 -9.48
CA ALA A 67 -19.04 10.61 -9.14
C ALA A 67 -19.25 11.33 -7.80
N TRP A 68 -18.41 11.05 -6.81
CA TRP A 68 -18.45 11.76 -5.53
C TRP A 68 -18.07 13.23 -5.65
N ASN A 69 -17.01 13.55 -6.41
CA ASN A 69 -16.58 14.92 -6.64
C ASN A 69 -17.66 15.72 -7.37
N GLU A 70 -18.27 15.17 -8.42
CA GLU A 70 -19.38 15.78 -9.15
C GLU A 70 -20.60 16.01 -8.25
N HIS A 71 -20.89 15.05 -7.37
CA HIS A 71 -21.97 15.19 -6.39
C HIS A 71 -21.70 16.35 -5.42
N VAL A 72 -20.49 16.43 -4.86
CA VAL A 72 -20.08 17.52 -3.94
C VAL A 72 -20.06 18.87 -4.64
N GLU A 73 -19.61 18.95 -5.89
CA GLU A 73 -19.64 20.19 -6.67
C GLU A 73 -21.09 20.69 -6.87
N SER A 74 -22.00 19.74 -7.15
CA SER A 74 -23.39 20.06 -7.46
C SER A 74 -24.26 20.31 -6.21
N HIS A 75 -23.99 19.63 -5.10
CA HIS A 75 -24.84 19.63 -3.90
C HIS A 75 -24.16 20.26 -2.67
N GLY A 76 -22.89 20.66 -2.79
CA GLY A 76 -22.07 21.07 -1.68
C GLY A 76 -21.61 19.90 -0.82
N LEU A 77 -20.84 20.21 0.23
CA LEU A 77 -20.37 19.19 1.16
C LEU A 77 -21.54 18.68 2.03
N PRO A 78 -21.82 17.36 2.01
CA PRO A 78 -22.81 16.81 2.92
C PRO A 78 -22.42 17.11 4.36
N LEU A 79 -23.41 17.50 5.17
CA LEU A 79 -23.27 17.85 6.58
C LEU A 79 -22.44 19.12 6.87
N ALA A 80 -22.06 19.91 5.86
CA ALA A 80 -21.41 21.20 6.09
C ALA A 80 -22.23 22.12 7.03
N ALA A 81 -23.56 22.02 6.97
CA ALA A 81 -24.48 22.74 7.84
C ALA A 81 -24.37 22.42 9.34
N TYR A 82 -23.71 21.32 9.71
CA TYR A 82 -23.55 20.87 11.11
C TYR A 82 -22.11 20.99 11.61
N ARG A 83 -21.21 21.59 10.82
CA ARG A 83 -19.80 21.76 11.21
C ARG A 83 -19.70 22.88 12.25
N GLN A 84 -19.56 22.51 13.53
CA GLN A 84 -19.14 23.44 14.59
C GLN A 84 -17.61 23.61 14.52
N PHE A 85 -17.17 24.86 14.60
CA PHE A 85 -15.79 25.35 14.40
C PHE A 85 -14.76 24.66 15.29
#